data_AF-A0A1I6ZTD9-F1
#
_entry.id   AF-A0A1I6ZTD9-F1
#
_cell.length_a   1.000
_cell.length_b   1.000
_cell.length_c   1.000
_cell.angle_alpha   90.00
_cell.angle_beta   90.00
_cell.angle_gamma   90.00
#
_symmetry.space_group_name_H-M   'P 1'
#
loop_
_entity.id
_entity.type
_entity.pdbx_description
1 polymer ?
#
loop_
_entity_poly.entity_id
_entity_poly.type
_entity_poly.pdbx_seq_one_letter_code
_entity_poly.pdbx_strand_id
1 'polypeptide(L)'
;MHWAYTNPLDGMYQFSDLSQQNSAGVHCVAIADSSTLQVMRLDDGTGTYAFHDVPVGQFPVANDLKSLDPDDVDWLTRGVANVSASVVHGNDLWVAWDAAASGAGENPTYPNAHVRLARIDRGTWTRVEERQVWNPDYAFAYGCLAVGSEGEVAYGVAVGGSHDYPNSCFGILGDYVVYFRDTSTATAGAAAEPRWGDYITVRPILGKRRFAAFGYFTAKSGTNAKQQPYFLSYGRP
;
A
#
# COMPACT_ATOMS: atom_id res chain seq x y z
N MET A 1 -25.08 -3.31 25.07
CA MET A 1 -24.17 -2.99 23.96
C MET A 1 -23.56 -1.63 24.27
N HIS A 2 -22.30 -1.59 24.71
CA HIS A 2 -21.60 -0.35 25.03
C HIS A 2 -20.89 0.09 23.74
N TRP A 3 -21.34 1.19 23.14
CA TRP A 3 -20.63 1.81 22.03
C TRP A 3 -19.75 2.91 22.62
N ALA A 4 -18.43 2.78 22.46
CA ALA A 4 -17.51 3.88 22.67
C ALA A 4 -17.19 4.46 21.29
N TYR A 5 -17.65 5.69 21.03
CA TYR A 5 -17.26 6.47 19.87
C TYR A 5 -16.18 7.44 20.32
N THR A 6 -14.97 7.24 19.84
CA THR A 6 -13.91 8.24 19.90
C THR A 6 -13.79 8.77 18.47
N ASN A 7 -13.85 10.09 18.28
CA ASN A 7 -13.39 10.73 17.04
C ASN A 7 -11.86 10.78 17.18
N PRO A 8 -11.10 9.76 16.74
CA PRO A 8 -9.86 9.49 17.45
C PRO A 8 -8.85 10.61 17.28
N LEU A 9 -8.62 11.14 16.08
CA LEU A 9 -7.27 11.63 15.76
C LEU A 9 -7.25 12.67 14.60
N ASP A 10 -8.04 13.76 14.65
CA ASP A 10 -7.97 14.91 13.73
C ASP A 10 -7.76 14.57 12.22
N GLY A 11 -8.33 13.45 11.76
CA GLY A 11 -8.17 12.97 10.37
C GLY A 11 -6.82 12.32 10.02
N MET A 12 -5.85 12.21 10.93
CA MET A 12 -4.52 11.65 10.64
C MET A 12 -4.55 10.18 10.17
N TYR A 13 -5.51 9.39 10.66
CA TYR A 13 -5.71 7.98 10.26
C TYR A 13 -6.75 7.84 9.14
N GLN A 14 -7.11 8.93 8.48
CA GLN A 14 -8.00 8.88 7.33
C GLN A 14 -7.34 8.04 6.24
N PHE A 15 -8.10 7.11 5.67
CA PHE A 15 -7.62 6.14 4.67
C PHE A 15 -6.60 5.11 5.18
N SER A 16 -6.35 5.04 6.50
CA SER A 16 -5.56 3.97 7.09
C SER A 16 -6.38 2.71 7.32
N ASP A 17 -5.79 1.56 6.99
CA ASP A 17 -6.39 0.25 7.25
C ASP A 17 -6.03 -0.31 8.63
N LEU A 18 -6.97 -1.04 9.22
CA LEU A 18 -6.71 -1.88 10.38
C LEU A 18 -5.79 -3.04 10.00
N SER A 19 -4.85 -3.35 10.88
CA SER A 19 -3.89 -4.42 10.66
C SER A 19 -4.58 -5.75 10.43
N GLN A 20 -4.07 -6.50 9.45
CA GLN A 20 -4.55 -7.83 9.13
C GLN A 20 -3.76 -8.90 9.90
N GLN A 21 -4.30 -10.12 9.95
CA GLN A 21 -3.62 -11.31 10.52
C GLN A 21 -3.20 -11.16 12.00
N ASN A 22 -3.98 -10.39 12.77
CA ASN A 22 -3.72 -10.20 14.20
C ASN A 22 -3.90 -11.51 14.98
N SER A 23 -2.94 -11.81 15.86
CA SER A 23 -3.07 -12.85 16.88
C SER A 23 -3.70 -12.34 18.18
N ALA A 24 -3.36 -11.10 18.57
CA ALA A 24 -3.92 -10.37 19.70
C ALA A 24 -3.73 -8.86 19.48
N GLY A 25 -4.77 -8.10 19.83
CA GLY A 25 -4.85 -6.66 19.60
C GLY A 25 -4.91 -6.27 18.12
N VAL A 26 -5.41 -5.07 17.86
CA VAL A 26 -5.54 -4.49 16.52
C VAL A 26 -4.71 -3.22 16.44
N HIS A 27 -4.07 -2.99 15.30
CA HIS A 27 -3.27 -1.80 15.05
C HIS A 27 -3.90 -0.99 13.93
N CYS A 28 -3.74 0.32 13.99
CA CYS A 28 -3.93 1.22 12.87
C CYS A 28 -2.67 2.08 12.79
N VAL A 29 -2.18 2.37 11.60
CA VAL A 29 -0.94 3.15 11.44
C VAL A 29 -1.24 4.35 10.56
N ALA A 30 -0.63 5.48 10.90
CA ALA A 30 -0.73 6.71 10.12
C ALA A 30 0.66 7.32 9.89
N ILE A 31 0.74 8.18 8.88
CA ILE A 31 1.89 9.06 8.67
C ILE A 31 1.72 10.26 9.60
N ALA A 32 2.62 10.40 10.57
CA ALA A 32 2.62 11.56 11.48
C ALA A 32 3.39 12.73 10.86
N ASP A 33 4.53 12.46 10.25
CA ASP A 33 5.36 13.41 9.51
C ASP A 33 6.27 12.69 8.48
N SER A 34 7.19 13.41 7.85
CA SER A 34 8.10 12.90 6.81
C SER A 34 9.15 11.90 7.29
N SER A 35 9.16 11.55 8.56
CA SER A 35 10.07 10.57 9.17
C SER A 35 9.47 9.77 10.31
N THR A 36 8.17 9.87 10.53
CA THR A 36 7.52 9.24 11.68
C THR A 36 6.20 8.61 11.25
N LEU A 37 6.05 7.31 11.57
CA LEU A 37 4.75 6.65 11.56
C LEU A 37 4.22 6.61 12.99
N GLN A 38 2.92 6.86 13.18
CA GLN A 38 2.27 6.65 14.46
C GLN A 38 1.43 5.37 14.40
N VAL A 39 1.66 4.48 15.36
CA VAL A 39 0.89 3.24 15.54
C VAL A 39 -0.10 3.44 16.68
N MET A 40 -1.38 3.42 16.35
CA MET A 40 -2.46 3.23 17.31
C MET A 40 -2.63 1.73 17.56
N ARG A 41 -2.63 1.30 18.82
CA ARG A 41 -2.88 -0.08 19.25
C ARG A 41 -4.10 -0.14 20.16
N LEU A 42 -4.99 -1.09 19.88
CA LEU A 42 -6.08 -1.49 20.75
C LEU A 42 -5.84 -2.92 21.19
N ASP A 43 -5.56 -3.11 22.48
CA ASP A 43 -5.44 -4.43 23.07
C ASP A 43 -6.81 -5.02 23.41
N ASP A 44 -6.93 -6.34 23.28
CA ASP A 44 -8.18 -7.03 23.53
C ASP A 44 -8.59 -6.89 25.01
N GLY A 45 -9.80 -6.38 25.24
CA GLY A 45 -10.38 -6.26 26.59
C GLY A 45 -9.90 -5.08 27.43
N THR A 46 -9.02 -4.21 26.93
CA THR A 46 -8.54 -3.03 27.70
C THR A 46 -9.52 -1.86 27.67
N GLY A 47 -10.30 -1.73 26.59
CA GLY A 47 -11.20 -0.59 26.37
C GLY A 47 -10.47 0.75 26.14
N THR A 48 -9.14 0.73 25.99
CA THR A 48 -8.29 1.91 25.79
C THR A 48 -7.27 1.68 24.67
N TYR A 49 -6.87 2.78 24.03
CA TYR A 49 -5.86 2.81 22.98
C TYR A 49 -4.49 3.22 23.53
N ALA A 50 -3.43 2.73 22.89
CA ALA A 50 -2.06 3.21 23.07
C ALA A 50 -1.51 3.76 21.75
N PHE A 51 -0.58 4.72 21.84
CA PHE A 51 0.05 5.36 20.69
C PHE A 51 1.57 5.21 20.76
N HIS A 52 2.18 4.89 19.64
CA HIS A 52 3.62 4.69 19.53
C HIS A 52 4.14 5.36 18.27
N ASP A 53 5.09 6.28 18.45
CA ASP A 53 5.80 6.91 17.33
C ASP A 53 6.98 6.03 16.93
N VAL A 54 7.07 5.72 15.64
CA VAL A 54 8.08 4.85 15.05
C VAL A 54 8.87 5.63 14.02
N PRO A 55 10.17 5.92 14.29
CA PRO A 55 11.04 6.58 13.32
C PRO A 55 11.23 5.74 12.05
N VAL A 56 11.03 6.37 10.89
CA VAL A 56 11.31 5.84 9.56
C VAL A 56 12.27 6.77 8.81
N GLY A 57 12.77 6.34 7.64
CA GLY A 57 13.62 7.18 6.81
C GLY A 57 12.84 8.39 6.32
N GLN A 58 13.51 9.49 6.01
CA GLN A 58 12.85 10.65 5.41
C GLN A 58 12.14 10.27 4.10
N PHE A 59 10.97 10.85 3.84
CA PHE A 59 10.24 10.71 2.58
C PHE A 59 9.37 11.92 2.26
N PRO A 60 9.01 12.11 0.98
CA PRO A 60 8.14 13.20 0.56
C PRO A 60 6.71 12.90 1.01
N VAL A 61 6.24 13.62 2.02
CA VAL A 61 4.83 13.62 2.44
C VAL A 61 4.12 14.64 1.57
N ALA A 62 3.51 14.17 0.49
CA ALA A 62 2.71 15.02 -0.36
C ALA A 62 1.31 14.43 -0.55
N ASN A 63 0.34 15.33 -0.67
CA ASN A 63 -1.08 14.99 -0.76
C ASN A 63 -1.51 14.82 -2.23
N ASP A 64 -0.56 14.94 -3.16
CA ASP A 64 -0.74 14.97 -4.60
C ASP A 64 0.21 13.97 -5.27
N LEU A 65 0.00 12.67 -4.99
CA LEU A 65 0.64 11.64 -5.79
C LEU A 65 0.25 11.86 -7.26
N LYS A 66 1.24 11.81 -8.16
CA LYS A 66 1.03 12.14 -9.57
C LYS A 66 1.73 11.15 -10.47
N SER A 67 1.02 10.68 -11.49
CA SER A 67 1.62 9.88 -12.56
C SER A 67 0.74 9.94 -13.80
N LEU A 68 1.31 10.41 -14.90
CA LEU A 68 0.61 10.49 -16.18
C LEU A 68 0.76 9.16 -16.92
N ASP A 69 -0.34 8.65 -17.44
CA ASP A 69 -0.35 7.51 -18.35
C ASP A 69 0.04 7.94 -19.79
N PRO A 70 0.07 7.01 -20.77
CA PRO A 70 0.44 7.33 -22.16
C PRO A 70 -0.49 8.33 -22.88
N ASP A 71 -1.70 8.58 -22.36
CA ASP A 71 -2.66 9.54 -22.89
C ASP A 71 -2.61 10.90 -22.13
N ASP A 72 -1.54 11.13 -21.35
CA ASP A 72 -1.36 12.28 -20.46
C ASP A 72 -2.45 12.38 -19.37
N VAL A 73 -3.08 11.25 -19.03
CA VAL A 73 -4.10 11.19 -18.01
C VAL A 73 -3.45 10.85 -16.67
N ASP A 74 -3.64 11.72 -15.67
CA ASP A 74 -3.21 11.43 -14.31
C ASP A 74 -4.08 10.32 -13.70
N TRP A 75 -3.48 9.17 -13.37
CA TRP A 75 -4.21 8.06 -12.78
C TRP A 75 -4.22 8.08 -11.25
N LEU A 76 -3.42 8.97 -10.63
CA LEU A 76 -3.28 9.14 -9.19
C LEU A 76 -4.06 10.35 -8.65
N THR A 77 -5.11 10.82 -9.33
CA THR A 77 -5.93 11.97 -8.88
C THR A 77 -6.55 11.81 -7.48
N ARG A 78 -6.69 10.57 -6.99
CA ARG A 78 -7.12 10.24 -5.62
C ARG A 78 -6.01 9.64 -4.76
N GLY A 79 -4.78 9.60 -5.28
CA GLY A 79 -3.60 9.14 -4.57
C GLY A 79 -3.18 10.18 -3.55
N VAL A 80 -3.12 9.77 -2.30
CA VAL A 80 -2.61 10.57 -1.19
C VAL A 80 -1.52 9.77 -0.50
N ALA A 81 -0.53 10.44 0.10
CA ALA A 81 0.38 9.75 1.00
C ALA A 81 -0.40 9.25 2.23
N ASN A 82 -0.76 7.97 2.24
CA ASN A 82 -1.42 7.30 3.36
C ASN A 82 -0.81 5.92 3.60
N VAL A 83 -1.04 5.38 4.80
CA VAL A 83 -0.76 3.98 5.08
C VAL A 83 -1.81 3.13 4.38
N SER A 84 -1.40 2.42 3.34
CA SER A 84 -2.25 1.60 2.48
C SER A 84 -2.38 0.15 2.97
N ALA A 85 -1.47 -0.32 3.83
CA ALA A 85 -1.62 -1.62 4.47
C ALA A 85 -0.85 -1.77 5.77
N SER A 86 -1.37 -2.60 6.67
CA SER A 86 -0.62 -3.15 7.79
C SER A 86 -0.98 -4.61 8.05
N VAL A 87 0.01 -5.43 8.44
CA VAL A 87 -0.17 -6.86 8.71
C VAL A 87 0.74 -7.33 9.83
N VAL A 88 0.19 -8.15 10.72
CA VAL A 88 0.91 -8.72 11.85
C VAL A 88 1.43 -10.12 11.51
N HIS A 89 2.65 -10.41 11.93
CA HIS A 89 3.21 -11.76 11.93
C HIS A 89 4.14 -11.96 13.13
N GLY A 90 3.72 -12.78 14.11
CA GLY A 90 4.46 -12.92 15.37
C GLY A 90 4.59 -11.57 16.09
N ASN A 91 5.83 -11.17 16.39
CA ASN A 91 6.13 -9.88 17.02
C ASN A 91 6.29 -8.73 16.01
N ASP A 92 6.27 -9.01 14.71
CA ASP A 92 6.44 -8.00 13.67
C ASP A 92 5.09 -7.40 13.25
N LEU A 93 5.08 -6.08 13.07
CA LEU A 93 4.08 -5.33 12.32
C LEU A 93 4.72 -4.86 11.01
N TRP A 94 4.24 -5.37 9.89
CA TRP A 94 4.59 -4.85 8.57
C TRP A 94 3.62 -3.74 8.17
N VAL A 95 4.15 -2.66 7.62
CA VAL A 95 3.39 -1.50 7.18
C VAL A 95 3.82 -1.14 5.77
N ALA A 96 2.86 -0.80 4.90
CA ALA A 96 3.11 -0.16 3.61
C ALA A 96 2.41 1.20 3.55
N TRP A 97 3.06 2.17 2.94
CA TRP A 97 2.50 3.50 2.72
C TRP A 97 2.99 4.10 1.42
N ASP A 98 2.19 4.99 0.87
CA ASP A 98 2.51 5.67 -0.38
C ASP A 98 3.32 6.94 -0.07
N ALA A 99 4.29 7.24 -0.93
CA ALA A 99 5.13 8.43 -0.86
C ALA A 99 5.22 9.09 -2.23
N ALA A 100 5.29 10.41 -2.26
CA ALA A 100 5.37 11.15 -3.51
C ALA A 100 6.76 11.03 -4.15
N ALA A 101 6.89 11.58 -5.36
CA ALA A 101 8.20 11.81 -5.96
C ALA A 101 9.02 12.76 -5.09
N SER A 102 10.34 12.59 -5.11
CA SER A 102 11.26 13.44 -4.39
C SER A 102 11.25 14.88 -4.92
N GLY A 103 11.22 15.82 -3.99
CA GLY A 103 11.44 17.24 -4.25
C GLY A 103 12.89 17.54 -4.63
N ALA A 104 13.11 18.75 -5.13
CA ALA A 104 14.46 19.23 -5.46
C ALA A 104 15.36 19.23 -4.21
N GLY A 105 16.49 18.51 -4.29
CA GLY A 105 17.48 18.43 -3.21
C GLY A 105 17.26 17.30 -2.19
N GLU A 106 16.20 16.50 -2.36
CA GLU A 106 15.98 15.32 -1.51
C GLU A 106 16.83 14.11 -1.94
N ASN A 107 17.34 13.38 -0.96
CA ASN A 107 18.22 12.22 -1.14
C ASN A 107 17.79 11.07 -0.21
N PRO A 108 17.57 9.84 -0.72
CA PRO A 108 17.58 9.44 -2.14
C PRO A 108 16.48 10.13 -2.96
N THR A 109 16.76 10.32 -4.26
CA THR A 109 15.83 10.94 -5.21
C THR A 109 15.00 9.86 -5.89
N TYR A 110 13.68 9.91 -5.71
CA TYR A 110 12.69 9.08 -6.39
C TYR A 110 11.94 9.91 -7.44
N PRO A 111 12.08 9.65 -8.74
CA PRO A 111 11.46 10.50 -9.77
C PRO A 111 9.94 10.34 -9.85
N ASN A 112 9.39 9.26 -9.27
CA ASN A 112 7.97 8.94 -9.29
C ASN A 112 7.45 8.67 -7.86
N ALA A 113 6.13 8.71 -7.70
CA ALA A 113 5.49 8.17 -6.51
C ALA A 113 5.89 6.70 -6.30
N HIS A 114 6.06 6.31 -5.05
CA HIS A 114 6.55 4.99 -4.69
C HIS A 114 5.87 4.46 -3.42
N VAL A 115 5.92 3.14 -3.23
CA VAL A 115 5.45 2.51 -2.00
C VAL A 115 6.64 2.24 -1.09
N ARG A 116 6.52 2.62 0.18
CA ARG A 116 7.49 2.31 1.23
C ARG A 116 6.94 1.20 2.11
N LEU A 117 7.86 0.43 2.67
CA LEU A 117 7.53 -0.67 3.58
C LEU A 117 8.44 -0.61 4.80
N ALA A 118 7.88 -0.89 5.97
CA ALA A 118 8.63 -1.03 7.21
C ALA A 118 8.22 -2.30 7.94
N ARG A 119 9.20 -2.97 8.55
CA ARG A 119 8.96 -3.98 9.57
C ARG A 119 9.26 -3.36 10.93
N ILE A 120 8.27 -3.39 11.81
CA ILE A 120 8.29 -2.75 13.13
C ILE A 120 8.21 -3.85 14.19
N ASP A 121 9.10 -3.81 15.18
CA ASP A 121 9.01 -4.68 16.36
C ASP A 121 7.90 -4.16 17.28
N ARG A 122 6.88 -4.98 17.58
CA ARG A 122 5.72 -4.58 18.40
C ARG A 122 5.99 -4.58 19.90
N GLY A 123 7.12 -5.12 20.34
CA GLY A 123 7.56 -5.14 21.73
C GLY A 123 8.31 -3.86 22.10
N THR A 124 9.10 -3.32 21.17
CA THR A 124 9.92 -2.12 21.37
C THR A 124 9.44 -0.91 20.59
N TRP A 125 8.54 -1.09 19.62
CA TRP A 125 8.07 -0.05 18.69
C TRP A 125 9.20 0.60 17.89
N THR A 126 10.21 -0.19 17.57
CA THR A 126 11.34 0.25 16.75
C THR A 126 11.24 -0.32 15.35
N ARG A 127 11.53 0.50 14.34
CA ARG A 127 11.72 0.03 12.96
C ARG A 127 12.92 -0.92 12.91
N VAL A 128 12.67 -2.17 12.52
CA VAL A 128 13.71 -3.20 12.33
C VAL A 128 14.27 -3.14 10.91
N GLU A 129 13.41 -2.87 9.94
CA GLU A 129 13.78 -2.81 8.52
C GLU A 129 12.90 -1.82 7.76
N GLU A 130 13.44 -1.27 6.67
CA GLU A 130 12.72 -0.46 5.70
C GLU A 130 13.10 -0.84 4.27
N ARG A 131 12.11 -0.84 3.37
CA ARG A 131 12.28 -1.09 1.93
C ARG A 131 11.38 -0.16 1.12
N GLN A 132 11.65 -0.06 -0.17
CA GLN A 132 10.84 0.72 -1.11
C GLN A 132 10.56 -0.11 -2.36
N VAL A 133 9.37 0.03 -2.92
CA VAL A 133 8.98 -0.44 -4.25
C VAL A 133 8.97 0.77 -5.16
N TRP A 134 10.00 0.87 -5.98
CA TRP A 134 10.22 1.99 -6.88
C TRP A 134 11.10 1.57 -8.07
N ASN A 135 11.05 2.35 -9.14
CA ASN A 135 12.04 2.36 -10.21
C ASN A 135 12.01 3.76 -10.89
N PRO A 136 12.95 4.09 -11.79
CA PRO A 136 12.99 5.42 -12.39
C PRO A 136 11.86 5.68 -13.41
N ASP A 137 11.22 4.63 -13.93
CA ASP A 137 10.35 4.72 -15.10
C ASP A 137 8.85 4.72 -14.75
N TYR A 138 8.48 4.20 -13.57
CA TYR A 138 7.09 3.99 -13.16
C TYR A 138 6.81 4.53 -11.76
N ALA A 139 5.57 4.97 -11.58
CA ALA A 139 5.01 5.23 -10.26
C ALA A 139 4.38 3.97 -9.66
N PHE A 140 4.49 3.85 -8.34
CA PHE A 140 3.90 2.79 -7.54
C PHE A 140 3.03 3.39 -6.43
N ALA A 141 1.85 2.82 -6.20
CA ALA A 141 0.92 3.27 -5.16
C ALA A 141 0.02 2.13 -4.66
N TYR A 142 -0.80 2.40 -3.66
CA TYR A 142 -1.86 1.53 -3.17
C TYR A 142 -1.35 0.15 -2.72
N GLY A 143 -0.27 0.15 -1.95
CA GLY A 143 0.35 -1.07 -1.42
C GLY A 143 -0.62 -1.93 -0.60
N CYS A 144 -0.61 -3.24 -0.83
CA CYS A 144 -1.28 -4.22 0.02
C CYS A 144 -0.30 -5.32 0.45
N LEU A 145 -0.50 -5.90 1.64
CA LEU A 145 0.42 -6.86 2.24
C LEU A 145 -0.29 -8.11 2.78
N ALA A 146 0.44 -9.21 2.76
CA ALA A 146 0.10 -10.45 3.46
C ALA A 146 1.37 -11.18 3.90
N VAL A 147 1.32 -11.89 5.01
CA VAL A 147 2.43 -12.74 5.46
C VAL A 147 2.02 -14.21 5.41
N GLY A 148 2.82 -15.02 4.73
CA GLY A 148 2.63 -16.47 4.61
C GLY A 148 3.00 -17.21 5.89
N SER A 149 2.72 -18.52 5.93
CA SER A 149 3.03 -19.36 7.11
C SER A 149 4.52 -19.48 7.42
N GLU A 150 5.39 -19.14 6.46
CA GLU A 150 6.86 -19.20 6.61
C GLU A 150 7.50 -17.81 6.76
N GLY A 151 6.72 -16.77 7.03
CA GLY A 151 7.22 -15.41 7.20
C GLY A 151 7.51 -14.68 5.88
N GLU A 152 7.28 -15.31 4.73
CA GLU A 152 7.34 -14.64 3.43
C GLU A 152 6.28 -13.55 3.35
N VAL A 153 6.69 -12.33 2.96
CA VAL A 153 5.78 -11.20 2.78
C VAL A 153 5.41 -11.11 1.31
N ALA A 154 4.15 -11.35 1.01
CA ALA A 154 3.60 -11.06 -0.29
C ALA A 154 3.05 -9.64 -0.32
N TYR A 155 3.15 -9.00 -1.47
CA TYR A 155 2.67 -7.64 -1.67
C TYR A 155 2.00 -7.47 -3.03
N GLY A 156 1.12 -6.47 -3.09
CA GLY A 156 0.54 -5.98 -4.33
C GLY A 156 0.63 -4.46 -4.38
N VAL A 157 0.75 -3.91 -5.58
CA VAL A 157 0.87 -2.47 -5.84
C VAL A 157 0.17 -2.12 -7.16
N ALA A 158 -0.27 -0.88 -7.28
CA ALA A 158 -0.51 -0.25 -8.57
C ALA A 158 0.82 0.09 -9.23
N VAL A 159 0.91 -0.05 -10.56
CA VAL A 159 2.06 0.39 -11.36
C VAL A 159 1.55 1.09 -12.60
N GLY A 160 2.09 2.27 -12.92
CA GLY A 160 1.75 3.03 -14.13
C GLY A 160 2.72 4.17 -14.38
N GLY A 161 2.69 4.74 -15.59
CA GLY A 161 3.55 5.85 -16.00
C GLY A 161 3.38 6.18 -17.47
N SER A 162 4.25 7.04 -18.00
CA SER A 162 4.13 7.56 -19.38
C SER A 162 4.22 6.47 -20.47
N HIS A 163 4.72 5.28 -20.13
CA HIS A 163 4.86 4.15 -21.04
C HIS A 163 3.73 3.12 -20.93
N ASP A 164 3.09 2.98 -19.77
CA ASP A 164 2.05 1.98 -19.53
C ASP A 164 0.92 2.53 -18.67
N TYR A 165 -0.31 2.18 -19.06
CA TYR A 165 -1.50 2.44 -18.27
C TYR A 165 -1.45 1.73 -16.90
N PRO A 166 -2.06 2.33 -15.87
CA PRO A 166 -2.02 1.79 -14.52
C PRO A 166 -2.60 0.39 -14.42
N ASN A 167 -1.91 -0.47 -13.68
CA ASN A 167 -2.22 -1.88 -13.56
C ASN A 167 -1.96 -2.42 -12.16
N SER A 168 -2.61 -3.54 -11.82
CA SER A 168 -2.37 -4.23 -10.56
C SER A 168 -1.27 -5.27 -10.71
N CYS A 169 -0.22 -5.14 -9.89
CA CYS A 169 0.93 -6.03 -9.92
C CYS A 169 1.13 -6.68 -8.54
N PHE A 170 1.61 -7.92 -8.55
CA PHE A 170 1.78 -8.73 -7.33
C PHE A 170 3.15 -9.38 -7.30
N GLY A 171 3.74 -9.49 -6.11
CA GLY A 171 5.07 -10.05 -5.92
C GLY A 171 5.30 -10.58 -4.51
N ILE A 172 6.49 -11.12 -4.30
CA ILE A 172 6.99 -11.54 -2.99
C ILE A 172 8.18 -10.65 -2.65
N LEU A 173 8.14 -10.07 -1.46
CA LEU A 173 9.14 -9.12 -1.01
C LEU A 173 10.52 -9.79 -0.95
N GLY A 174 11.52 -9.15 -1.56
CA GLY A 174 12.87 -9.70 -1.73
C GLY A 174 13.16 -10.29 -3.11
N ASP A 175 12.14 -10.50 -3.95
CA ASP A 175 12.35 -10.93 -5.34
C ASP A 175 12.63 -9.74 -6.29
N TYR A 176 12.43 -8.51 -5.81
CA TYR A 176 12.64 -7.25 -6.54
C TYR A 176 11.90 -7.16 -7.90
N VAL A 177 10.78 -7.87 -8.01
CA VAL A 177 9.94 -7.91 -9.20
C VAL A 177 8.46 -8.05 -8.81
N VAL A 178 7.58 -7.44 -9.59
CA VAL A 178 6.13 -7.64 -9.53
C VAL A 178 5.61 -8.08 -10.89
N TYR A 179 4.54 -8.85 -10.89
CA TYR A 179 3.91 -9.40 -12.09
C TYR A 179 2.48 -8.92 -12.20
N PHE A 180 2.06 -8.53 -13.40
CA PHE A 180 0.66 -8.32 -13.76
C PHE A 180 0.17 -9.49 -14.63
N ARG A 181 -1.14 -9.73 -14.62
CA ARG A 181 -1.74 -10.82 -15.41
C ARG A 181 -1.90 -10.43 -16.87
N ASP A 182 -2.48 -9.26 -17.11
CA ASP A 182 -2.85 -8.72 -18.41
C ASP A 182 -2.54 -7.21 -18.42
N THR A 183 -2.21 -6.63 -19.57
CA THR A 183 -1.83 -5.22 -19.69
C THR A 183 -3.06 -4.31 -19.78
N SER A 184 -3.08 -3.24 -18.99
CA SER A 184 -4.07 -2.15 -19.14
C SER A 184 -3.87 -1.39 -20.46
N THR A 185 -4.96 -0.93 -21.07
CA THR A 185 -4.96 -0.15 -22.33
C THR A 185 -5.71 1.17 -22.21
N ALA A 186 -6.08 1.56 -20.98
CA ALA A 186 -6.72 2.83 -20.65
C ALA A 186 -6.61 3.08 -19.13
N THR A 187 -6.75 4.34 -18.71
CA THR A 187 -7.11 4.70 -17.32
C THR A 187 -8.63 4.80 -17.19
N ALA A 188 -9.19 4.30 -16.10
CA ALA A 188 -10.63 4.34 -15.85
C ALA A 188 -11.07 5.73 -15.37
N GLY A 189 -12.29 6.15 -15.68
CA GLY A 189 -12.88 7.40 -15.17
C GLY A 189 -13.64 8.19 -16.24
N ALA A 190 -14.51 9.10 -15.80
CA ALA A 190 -15.05 10.14 -16.67
C ALA A 190 -13.96 11.20 -16.90
N ALA A 191 -14.01 11.94 -18.01
CA ALA A 191 -12.99 12.93 -18.37
C ALA A 191 -12.66 13.97 -17.27
N ALA A 192 -13.54 14.16 -16.28
CA ALA A 192 -13.33 15.08 -15.14
C ALA A 192 -12.66 14.44 -13.91
N GLU A 193 -12.68 13.11 -13.77
CA GLU A 193 -12.05 12.38 -12.64
C GLU A 193 -11.47 11.04 -13.13
N PRO A 194 -10.42 11.07 -13.97
CA PRO A 194 -9.66 9.86 -14.27
C PRO A 194 -9.03 9.32 -12.99
N ARG A 195 -9.15 8.02 -12.74
CA ARG A 195 -8.65 7.39 -11.53
C ARG A 195 -8.37 5.90 -11.71
N TRP A 196 -7.37 5.44 -10.99
CA TRP A 196 -7.13 4.03 -10.69
C TRP A 196 -7.01 3.88 -9.16
N GLY A 197 -7.10 2.66 -8.63
CA GLY A 197 -6.75 2.40 -7.22
C GLY A 197 -7.90 2.08 -6.28
N ASP A 198 -9.06 1.67 -6.78
CA ASP A 198 -10.22 1.42 -5.90
C ASP A 198 -10.03 0.29 -4.89
N TYR A 199 -9.48 -0.85 -5.34
CA TYR A 199 -9.25 -1.98 -4.46
C TYR A 199 -8.31 -3.01 -5.09
N ILE A 200 -7.19 -3.29 -4.41
CA ILE A 200 -6.38 -4.49 -4.63
C ILE A 200 -6.09 -5.14 -3.28
N THR A 201 -5.87 -6.45 -3.28
CA THR A 201 -5.54 -7.14 -2.02
C THR A 201 -4.75 -8.41 -2.24
N VAL A 202 -3.99 -8.78 -1.22
CA VAL A 202 -3.31 -10.07 -1.11
C VAL A 202 -3.72 -10.73 0.20
N ARG A 203 -3.88 -12.05 0.16
CA ARG A 203 -4.19 -12.90 1.32
C ARG A 203 -3.36 -14.19 1.27
N PRO A 204 -2.90 -14.72 2.42
CA PRO A 204 -2.28 -16.03 2.44
C PRO A 204 -3.35 -17.11 2.16
N ILE A 205 -2.98 -18.16 1.44
CA ILE A 205 -3.83 -19.34 1.29
C ILE A 205 -3.51 -20.28 2.45
N LEU A 206 -4.47 -20.44 3.37
CA LEU A 206 -4.28 -21.25 4.57
C LEU A 206 -3.84 -22.69 4.23
N GLY A 207 -2.81 -23.17 4.93
CA GLY A 207 -2.24 -24.50 4.72
C GLY A 207 -1.41 -24.65 3.44
N LYS A 208 -1.14 -23.57 2.71
CA LYS A 208 -0.29 -23.58 1.51
C LYS A 208 0.78 -22.50 1.60
N ARG A 209 1.95 -22.75 1.00
CA ARG A 209 3.00 -21.75 0.77
C ARG A 209 2.67 -20.87 -0.44
N ARG A 210 1.46 -20.31 -0.46
CA ARG A 210 0.91 -19.53 -1.58
C ARG A 210 0.03 -18.40 -1.07
N PHE A 211 -0.16 -17.43 -1.94
CA PHE A 211 -1.01 -16.28 -1.75
C PHE A 211 -2.10 -16.27 -2.81
N ALA A 212 -3.23 -15.69 -2.46
CA ALA A 212 -4.29 -15.31 -3.37
C ALA A 212 -4.29 -13.79 -3.47
N ALA A 213 -4.41 -13.26 -4.68
CA ALA A 213 -4.58 -11.83 -4.89
C ALA A 213 -5.86 -11.54 -5.67
N PHE A 214 -6.42 -10.36 -5.40
CA PHE A 214 -7.41 -9.72 -6.24
C PHE A 214 -6.81 -8.46 -6.85
N GLY A 215 -7.01 -8.29 -8.14
CA GLY A 215 -6.63 -7.11 -8.88
C GLY A 215 -7.53 -6.90 -10.09
N TYR A 216 -7.19 -5.92 -10.90
CA TYR A 216 -7.83 -5.65 -12.17
C TYR A 216 -6.86 -4.98 -13.12
N PHE A 217 -7.10 -5.15 -14.41
CA PHE A 217 -6.55 -4.31 -15.47
C PHE A 217 -7.69 -3.52 -16.12
N THR A 218 -7.37 -2.43 -16.80
CA THR A 218 -8.38 -1.59 -17.44
C THR A 218 -8.26 -1.73 -18.95
N ALA A 219 -9.32 -2.21 -19.59
CA ALA A 219 -9.37 -2.40 -21.04
C ALA A 219 -10.18 -1.28 -21.71
N LYS A 220 -9.67 -0.77 -22.84
CA LYS A 220 -10.45 0.10 -23.72
C LYS A 220 -11.66 -0.67 -24.26
N SER A 221 -12.84 -0.06 -24.18
CA SER A 221 -14.12 -0.62 -24.60
C SER A 221 -14.89 0.45 -25.39
N GLY A 222 -14.51 0.65 -26.66
CA GLY A 222 -15.01 1.74 -27.48
C GLY A 222 -14.47 3.09 -27.00
N THR A 223 -15.36 4.03 -26.70
CA THR A 223 -15.02 5.34 -26.10
C THR A 223 -14.89 5.29 -24.57
N ASN A 224 -15.10 4.12 -23.95
CA ASN A 224 -15.06 3.94 -22.51
C ASN A 224 -13.86 3.09 -22.09
N ALA A 225 -13.53 3.14 -20.79
CA ALA A 225 -12.61 2.22 -20.13
C ALA A 225 -13.40 1.28 -19.23
N LYS A 226 -13.06 -0.01 -19.22
CA LYS A 226 -13.70 -1.03 -18.37
C LYS A 226 -12.65 -1.76 -17.55
N GLN A 227 -12.83 -1.75 -16.24
CA GLN A 227 -12.03 -2.56 -15.32
C GLN A 227 -12.42 -4.04 -15.45
N GLN A 228 -11.41 -4.90 -15.54
CA GLN A 228 -11.52 -6.35 -15.69
C GLN A 228 -10.94 -7.01 -14.43
N PRO A 229 -11.77 -7.30 -13.42
CA PRO A 229 -11.30 -7.90 -12.19
C PRO A 229 -10.83 -9.34 -12.39
N TYR A 230 -9.83 -9.73 -11.62
CA TYR A 230 -9.32 -11.10 -11.60
C TYR A 230 -8.86 -11.52 -10.21
N PHE A 231 -8.84 -12.84 -10.02
CA PHE A 231 -8.18 -13.49 -8.91
C PHE A 231 -7.01 -14.32 -9.44
N LEU A 232 -5.89 -14.30 -8.72
CA LEU A 232 -4.74 -15.15 -9.04
C LEU A 232 -4.21 -15.85 -7.78
N SER A 233 -3.54 -16.97 -7.98
CA SER A 233 -2.76 -17.64 -6.93
C SER A 233 -1.29 -17.64 -7.35
N TYR A 234 -0.41 -17.29 -6.42
CA TYR A 234 1.03 -17.18 -6.66
C TYR A 234 1.81 -17.59 -5.41
N GLY A 235 3.10 -17.87 -5.59
CA GLY A 235 4.00 -18.36 -4.55
C GLY A 235 5.33 -18.76 -5.19
N ARG A 236 6.36 -18.98 -4.38
CA ARG A 236 7.59 -19.58 -4.88
C ARG A 236 7.33 -21.04 -5.29
N PRO A 237 8.09 -21.58 -6.28
CA PRO A 237 7.98 -22.98 -6.71
C PRO A 237 8.09 -24.00 -5.57
#